data_AF-A0A9X9XJ19-F1
#
_entry.id   AF-A0A9X9XJ19-F1
#
_cell.length_a   1.000
_cell.length_b   1.000
_cell.length_c   1.000
_cell.angle_alpha   90.00
_cell.angle_beta   90.00
_cell.angle_gamma   90.00
#
_symmetry.space_group_name_H-M   'P 1'
#
loop_
_entity.id
_entity.type
_entity.pdbx_description
1 polymer ?
#
loop_
_entity_poly.entity_id
_entity_poly.type
_entity_poly.pdbx_seq_one_letter_code
_entity_poly.pdbx_strand_id
1 'polypeptide(L)' 'MGRWFAIVAPHAPAGRQDMARARAFRAQSDQGVTYGADVWHHPCAVIDRPAQFAIFMWKDGTAADDEFVEVAPFEVHLL' A
#
# COMPACT_ATOMS: atom_id res chain seq x y z
N MET A 1 -3.38 7.00 17.83
CA MET A 1 -2.35 7.31 16.80
C MET A 1 -3.00 8.04 15.62
N GLY A 2 -2.25 8.56 14.65
CA GLY A 2 -2.81 9.19 13.45
C GLY A 2 -3.57 8.23 12.54
N ARG A 3 -4.48 8.77 11.72
CA ARG A 3 -5.12 7.99 10.65
C ARG A 3 -4.18 7.87 9.45
N TRP A 4 -4.38 6.83 8.65
CA TRP A 4 -3.49 6.51 7.55
C TRP A 4 -4.24 5.90 6.35
N PHE A 5 -3.56 5.82 5.21
CA PHE A 5 -4.10 5.22 3.98
C PHE A 5 -3.36 3.96 3.58
N ALA A 6 -4.15 2.98 3.15
CA ALA A 6 -3.69 1.88 2.31
C ALA A 6 -4.24 2.10 0.90
N ILE A 7 -3.35 2.21 -0.09
CA ILE A 7 -3.74 2.16 -1.50
C ILE A 7 -3.17 0.87 -2.04
N VAL A 8 -4.03 0.04 -2.63
CA VAL A 8 -3.66 -1.29 -3.11
C VAL A 8 -4.16 -1.51 -4.52
N ALA A 9 -3.46 -2.36 -5.26
CA ALA A 9 -3.88 -2.86 -6.55
C ALA A 9 -3.56 -4.35 -6.65
N PRO A 10 -4.42 -5.16 -7.30
CA PRO A 10 -4.10 -6.56 -7.52
C PRO A 10 -3.00 -6.70 -8.57
N HIS A 11 -2.28 -7.82 -8.55
CA HIS A 11 -1.39 -8.20 -9.64
C HIS A 11 -2.18 -8.42 -10.94
N ALA A 12 -1.70 -7.86 -12.05
CA ALA A 12 -2.26 -8.09 -13.36
C ALA A 12 -1.68 -9.40 -13.97
N PRO A 13 -2.45 -10.14 -14.80
CA PRO A 13 -1.94 -11.34 -15.46
C PRO A 13 -0.71 -11.11 -16.34
N ALA A 14 -0.52 -9.89 -16.86
CA ALA A 14 0.61 -9.50 -17.67
C ALA A 14 1.85 -9.07 -16.83
N GLY A 15 1.79 -9.26 -15.51
CA GLY A 15 2.74 -8.68 -14.58
C GLY A 15 2.36 -7.26 -14.16
N ARG A 16 2.92 -6.81 -13.02
CA ARG A 16 2.72 -5.47 -12.44
C ARG A 16 1.31 -5.23 -11.88
N GLN A 17 1.04 -4.01 -11.47
CA GLN A 17 -0.19 -3.58 -10.79
C GLN A 17 -1.35 -3.31 -11.77
N ASP A 18 -2.54 -3.84 -11.48
CA ASP A 18 -3.77 -3.49 -12.20
C ASP A 18 -4.39 -2.23 -11.59
N MET A 19 -4.00 -1.06 -12.11
CA MET A 19 -4.51 0.22 -11.63
C MET A 19 -6.00 0.45 -11.91
N ALA A 20 -6.60 -0.23 -12.90
CA ALA A 20 -8.05 -0.14 -13.12
C ALA A 20 -8.85 -0.76 -11.97
N ARG A 21 -8.20 -1.62 -11.19
CA ARG A 21 -8.76 -2.27 -10.00
C ARG A 21 -8.18 -1.73 -8.69
N ALA A 22 -7.44 -0.63 -8.71
CA ALA A 22 -6.90 -0.03 -7.51
C ALA A 22 -8.01 0.38 -6.52
N ARG A 23 -7.71 0.31 -5.23
CA ARG A 23 -8.60 0.70 -4.13
C ARG A 23 -7.82 1.47 -3.09
N ALA A 24 -8.45 2.48 -2.50
CA ALA A 24 -7.92 3.22 -1.37
C ALA A 24 -8.79 3.00 -0.14
N PHE A 25 -8.16 2.82 1.01
CA PHE A 25 -8.82 2.57 2.28
C PHE A 25 -8.29 3.54 3.34
N ARG A 26 -9.22 4.19 4.05
CA ARG A 26 -8.91 4.99 5.24
C ARG A 26 -8.91 4.10 6.47
N ALA A 27 -7.73 3.84 7.03
CA ALA A 27 -7.60 3.06 8.24
C ALA A 27 -7.61 3.96 9.49
N GLN A 28 -8.28 3.47 10.52
CA GLN A 28 -8.26 4.06 11.86
C GLN A 28 -6.98 3.63 12.60
N SER A 29 -6.70 4.28 13.73
CA SER A 29 -5.47 4.08 14.48
C SER A 29 -5.34 2.72 15.17
N ASP A 30 -6.45 2.00 15.28
CA ASP A 30 -6.58 0.67 15.90
C ASP A 30 -6.69 -0.46 14.87
N GLN A 31 -6.51 -0.15 13.58
CA GLN A 31 -6.58 -1.10 12.49
C GLN A 31 -5.19 -1.40 11.92
N GLY A 32 -4.90 -2.68 11.73
CA GLY A 32 -3.74 -3.18 11.00
C GLY A 32 -4.15 -3.81 9.68
N VAL A 33 -3.19 -3.98 8.78
CA VAL A 33 -3.36 -4.70 7.52
C VAL A 33 -2.24 -5.72 7.32
N THR A 34 -2.55 -6.76 6.56
CA THR A 34 -1.57 -7.68 6.00
C THR A 34 -1.80 -7.69 4.50
N TYR A 35 -0.77 -7.34 3.73
CA TYR A 35 -0.82 -7.47 2.28
C TYR A 35 -0.60 -8.94 1.91
N GLY A 36 -1.46 -9.47 1.05
CA GLY A 36 -1.25 -10.80 0.48
C GLY A 36 -0.07 -10.82 -0.48
N ALA A 37 0.44 -12.01 -0.79
CA ALA A 37 1.40 -12.17 -1.88
C ALA A 37 0.84 -11.56 -3.17
N ASP A 38 1.73 -10.94 -3.95
CA ASP A 38 1.42 -10.24 -5.20
C ASP A 38 0.42 -9.08 -5.10
N VAL A 39 0.11 -8.60 -3.89
CA VAL A 39 -0.65 -7.35 -3.71
C VAL A 39 0.30 -6.16 -3.77
N TRP A 40 0.08 -5.31 -4.78
CA TRP A 40 0.76 -4.04 -4.89
C TRP A 40 0.17 -3.07 -3.88
N HIS A 41 1.04 -2.26 -3.25
CA HIS A 41 0.60 -1.23 -2.31
C HIS A 41 1.46 0.02 -2.40
N HIS A 42 0.85 1.16 -2.14
CA HIS A 42 1.56 2.42 -1.98
C HIS A 42 2.30 2.46 -0.63
N PRO A 43 3.45 3.15 -0.52
CA PRO A 43 4.10 3.38 0.77
C PRO A 43 3.14 3.95 1.84
N CYS A 44 3.37 3.62 3.12
CA CYS A 44 2.52 4.09 4.21
C CYS A 44 2.42 5.63 4.21
N ALA A 45 1.18 6.16 4.14
CA ALA A 45 0.90 7.58 4.14
C ALA A 45 -0.05 7.95 5.29
N VAL A 46 0.31 8.99 6.05
CA VAL A 46 -0.48 9.52 7.19
C VAL A 46 -1.22 10.79 6.80
N ILE A 47 -2.37 11.06 7.44
CA ILE A 47 -3.28 12.15 7.01
C ILE A 47 -3.07 13.43 7.81
N ASP A 48 -3.15 13.34 9.13
CA ASP A 48 -3.36 14.50 10.01
C ASP A 48 -2.27 14.68 11.07
N ARG A 49 -1.59 13.59 11.44
CA ARG A 49 -0.55 13.58 12.45
C ARG A 49 0.40 12.39 12.24
N PRO A 50 1.62 12.44 12.80
CA PRO A 50 2.52 11.30 12.79
C PRO A 50 1.88 10.02 13.35
N ALA A 51 2.23 8.89 12.75
CA ALA A 51 1.86 7.56 13.23
C ALA A 51 3.11 6.69 13.28
N GLN A 52 3.09 5.70 14.17
CA GLN A 52 4.10 4.66 14.25
C GLN A 52 3.47 3.34 13.84
N PHE A 53 4.18 2.59 13.00
CA PHE A 53 3.74 1.30 12.48
C PHE A 53 4.69 0.23 12.98
N ALA A 54 4.15 -0.83 13.58
CA ALA A 54 4.88 -2.07 13.75
C ALA A 54 4.76 -2.85 12.44
N ILE A 55 5.90 -3.16 11.82
CA ILE A 55 5.96 -3.86 10.54
C ILE A 55 6.62 -5.22 10.77
N PHE A 56 5.93 -6.27 10.35
CA PHE A 56 6.47 -7.61 10.24
C PHE A 56 6.30 -8.07 8.80
N MET A 57 7.41 -8.34 8.12
CA MET A 57 7.42 -8.73 6.72
C MET A 57 8.49 -9.80 6.48
N TRP A 58 8.26 -10.63 5.47
CA TRP A 58 9.32 -11.48 4.93
C TRP A 58 10.31 -10.62 4.15
N LYS A 59 11.57 -11.02 4.16
CA LYS A 59 12.67 -10.39 3.42
C LYS A 59 13.60 -11.45 2.88
N ASP A 60 13.86 -11.42 1.58
CA ASP A 60 14.83 -12.30 0.91
C ASP A 60 16.27 -11.79 1.03
N GLY A 61 16.45 -10.53 1.43
CA GLY A 61 17.73 -9.89 1.72
C GLY A 61 18.50 -9.45 0.47
N THR A 62 17.92 -9.55 -0.72
CA THR A 62 18.51 -9.13 -1.99
C THR A 62 18.04 -7.72 -2.37
N ALA A 63 18.63 -7.16 -3.42
CA ALA A 63 18.17 -5.88 -3.98
C ALA A 63 16.81 -6.00 -4.70
N ALA A 64 16.33 -7.22 -4.96
CA ALA A 64 15.06 -7.50 -5.61
C ALA A 64 13.92 -7.80 -4.61
N ASP A 65 14.20 -7.72 -3.31
CA ASP A 65 13.23 -7.94 -2.22
C ASP A 65 12.00 -7.01 -2.33
N ASP A 66 12.25 -5.78 -2.79
CA ASP A 66 11.22 -4.76 -3.04
C ASP A 66 11.25 -4.30 -4.51
N GLU A 67 10.10 -4.25 -5.16
CA GLU A 67 9.94 -3.65 -6.49
C GLU A 67 9.19 -2.31 -6.38
N PHE A 68 9.76 -1.26 -6.97
CA PHE A 68 9.14 0.05 -7.06
C PHE A 68 8.79 0.37 -8.52
N VAL A 69 7.55 0.80 -8.73
CA VAL A 69 7.00 1.05 -10.06
C VAL A 69 6.26 2.37 -10.09
N GLU A 70 6.54 3.17 -11.11
CA GLU A 70 5.79 4.39 -11.38
C GLU A 70 4.39 4.04 -11.94
N VAL A 71 3.40 4.83 -11.53
CA VAL A 71 2.01 4.77 -12.01
C VAL A 71 1.63 6.09 -12.63
N ALA A 72 0.66 6.08 -13.56
CA ALA A 72 0.05 7.32 -14.00
C ALA A 72 -0.57 8.06 -12.80
N PRO A 73 -0.47 9.40 -12.72
CA PRO A 73 -1.08 10.16 -11.64
C PRO A 73 -2.59 9.92 -11.54
N PHE A 74 -3.10 9.82 -10.31
CA PHE A 74 -4.53 9.68 -10.03
C PHE A 74 -4.89 10.39 -8.73
N GLU A 75 -6.18 10.70 -8.55
CA GLU A 75 -6.70 11.33 -7.36
C GLU A 75 -7.39 10.33 -6.44
N VAL A 76 -7.20 10.49 -5.13
CA VAL A 76 -7.91 9.73 -4.10
C VAL A 76 -8.83 10.68 -3.35
N HIS A 77 -10.14 10.50 -3.50
CA HIS A 77 -11.14 11.25 -2.76
C HIS A 77 -11.53 10.51 -1.49
N LEU A 78 -11.48 11.23 -0.37
CA LEU A 78 -11.73 10.68 0.96
C LEU A 78 -13.11 11.12 1.39
N LEU A 79 -14.03 10.17 1.45
CA LEU A 79 -15.35 10.36 2.03
C LEU A 79 -15.29 10.33 3.58
#